data_AF-A0A914NHD5-F1
#
_entry.id   AF-A0A914NHD5-F1
#
_cell.length_a   1.000
_cell.length_b   1.000
_cell.length_c   1.000
_cell.angle_alpha   90.00
_cell.angle_beta   90.00
_cell.angle_gamma   90.00
#
_symmetry.space_group_name_H-M   'P 1'
#
loop_
_entity.id
_entity.type
_entity.pdbx_description
1 polymer ?
#
loop_
_entity_poly.entity_id
_entity_poly.type
_entity_poly.pdbx_seq_one_letter_code
_entity_poly.pdbx_strand_id
1 'polypeptide(L)'
;MEGVRHLREDEYLIQVSSLRHPPQALQFQWFLETTVPSPMLRDISDDLLETCMRLCKRFAARGLEMRCTKFIKERVESKPPLMALCWLNWSFKHHFHRSVQEACLPVVARLSLLELEKHRQMLPEAVFADLLAMKLRTAYQQTSTVFHTIHRMDHFRVDMAQCPRCGRQREQGRIRVQASPCHKLIGCERCLREYQCELGDEDAAIQMQAFWQCEHGLWPFSEKTEDCRCQTILYKTNTGQQNQSPLETTTNKQQKNKSQQQQPSSSTFPNLSNTYNQQQNK
;
A
#
# COMPACT_ATOMS: atom_id res chain seq x y z
N MET A 1 -15.92 20.68 -27.20
CA MET A 1 -14.70 21.02 -27.97
C MET A 1 -14.97 22.33 -28.71
N GLU A 2 -14.79 23.46 -28.04
CA GLU A 2 -14.83 24.77 -28.70
C GLU A 2 -13.52 24.93 -29.49
N GLY A 3 -13.60 25.09 -30.83
CA GLY A 3 -12.44 25.34 -31.69
C GLY A 3 -12.23 24.37 -32.86
N VAL A 4 -13.00 23.28 -32.96
CA VAL A 4 -12.94 22.38 -34.12
C VAL A 4 -14.19 22.55 -34.98
N ARG A 5 -14.02 22.96 -36.25
CA ARG A 5 -15.10 23.05 -37.24
C ARG A 5 -14.84 22.04 -38.35
N HIS A 6 -15.79 21.13 -38.57
CA HIS A 6 -15.77 20.24 -39.73
C HIS A 6 -16.19 21.04 -40.96
N LEU A 7 -15.34 21.09 -41.99
CA LEU A 7 -15.60 21.86 -43.20
C LEU A 7 -16.22 20.98 -44.30
N ARG A 8 -15.64 19.80 -44.56
CA ARG A 8 -16.05 18.80 -45.58
C ARG A 8 -15.54 17.41 -45.19
N GLU A 9 -15.91 16.35 -45.94
CA GLU A 9 -15.37 14.99 -45.73
C GLU A 9 -13.83 15.05 -45.62
N ASP A 10 -13.32 14.57 -44.49
CA ASP A 10 -11.92 14.54 -44.08
C ASP A 10 -11.19 15.90 -43.89
N GLU A 11 -11.90 17.03 -43.90
CA GLU A 11 -11.34 18.36 -43.62
C GLU A 11 -11.85 18.96 -42.30
N TYR A 12 -10.93 19.14 -41.35
CA TYR A 12 -11.18 19.76 -40.05
C TYR A 12 -10.38 21.05 -39.90
N LEU A 13 -11.07 22.16 -39.64
CA LEU A 13 -10.45 23.42 -39.22
C LEU A 13 -10.29 23.42 -37.70
N ILE A 14 -9.05 23.40 -37.24
CA ILE A 14 -8.72 23.54 -35.82
C ILE A 14 -8.30 24.99 -35.59
N GLN A 15 -9.18 25.77 -34.98
CA GLN A 15 -8.89 27.12 -34.56
C GLN A 15 -8.11 27.08 -33.24
N VAL A 16 -6.79 27.14 -33.34
CA VAL A 16 -5.88 26.99 -32.18
C VAL A 16 -5.83 28.24 -31.29
N SER A 17 -6.15 29.42 -31.83
CA SER A 17 -6.34 30.67 -31.10
C SER A 17 -7.01 31.73 -31.98
N SER A 18 -7.99 32.48 -31.47
CA SER A 18 -8.56 33.67 -32.11
C SER A 18 -7.84 34.98 -31.72
N LEU A 19 -6.81 34.89 -30.87
CA LEU A 19 -6.12 36.05 -30.30
C LEU A 19 -5.03 36.55 -31.26
N ARG A 20 -5.18 37.79 -31.74
CA ARG A 20 -4.12 38.48 -32.53
C ARG A 20 -2.91 38.86 -31.68
N HIS A 21 -3.13 39.19 -30.41
CA HIS A 21 -2.08 39.55 -29.43
C HIS A 21 -2.35 38.84 -28.09
N PRO A 22 -2.02 37.55 -27.97
CA PRO A 22 -2.23 36.81 -26.73
C PRO A 22 -1.44 37.45 -25.57
N PRO A 23 -1.97 37.45 -24.33
CA PRO A 23 -1.23 37.94 -23.16
C PRO A 23 0.11 37.20 -22.97
N GLN A 24 1.14 37.87 -22.44
CA GLN A 24 2.47 37.28 -22.24
C GLN A 24 2.45 35.98 -21.43
N ALA A 25 1.59 35.89 -20.40
CA ALA A 25 1.42 34.68 -19.61
C ALA A 25 0.92 33.48 -20.44
N LEU A 26 0.02 33.73 -21.40
CA LEU A 26 -0.52 32.70 -22.29
C LEU A 26 0.51 32.28 -23.34
N GLN A 27 1.26 33.23 -23.88
CA GLN A 27 2.39 32.92 -24.78
C GLN A 27 3.43 32.04 -24.07
N PHE A 28 3.76 32.37 -22.81
CA PHE A 28 4.70 31.58 -22.02
C PHE A 28 4.15 30.21 -21.63
N GLN A 29 2.86 30.11 -21.32
CA GLN A 29 2.19 28.81 -21.14
C GLN A 29 2.33 27.94 -22.39
N TRP A 30 2.01 28.47 -23.58
CA TRP A 30 2.17 27.74 -24.83
C TRP A 30 3.62 27.35 -25.09
N PHE A 31 4.57 28.24 -24.78
CA PHE A 31 5.99 27.90 -24.83
C PHE A 31 6.32 26.73 -23.91
N LEU A 32 5.89 26.73 -22.65
CA LEU A 32 6.11 25.60 -21.72
C LEU A 32 5.45 24.30 -22.19
N GLU A 33 4.30 24.40 -22.84
CA GLU A 33 3.57 23.24 -23.36
C GLU A 33 4.19 22.68 -24.65
N THR A 34 4.79 23.51 -25.49
CA THR A 34 5.38 23.14 -26.79
C THR A 34 6.87 22.83 -26.75
N THR A 35 7.64 23.53 -25.93
CA THR A 35 9.12 23.39 -25.84
C THR A 35 9.56 22.20 -25.01
N VAL A 36 8.62 21.54 -24.32
CA VAL A 36 8.87 20.29 -23.60
C VAL A 36 8.17 19.16 -24.37
N PRO A 37 8.82 18.60 -25.41
CA PRO A 37 8.18 17.67 -26.34
C PRO A 37 7.78 16.34 -25.67
N SER A 38 6.64 15.77 -26.08
CA SER A 38 6.04 14.54 -25.55
C SER A 38 6.90 13.26 -25.53
N PRO A 39 7.96 13.05 -26.35
CA PRO A 39 8.76 11.83 -26.25
C PRO A 39 9.89 11.89 -25.21
N MET A 40 10.25 13.07 -24.69
CA MET A 40 11.41 13.24 -23.80
C MET A 40 11.00 13.45 -22.34
N LEU A 41 10.58 12.35 -21.70
CA LEU A 41 10.71 12.21 -20.24
C LEU A 41 12.16 12.23 -19.75
N ARG A 42 13.13 12.44 -20.66
CA ARG A 42 14.56 12.40 -20.38
C ARG A 42 15.11 13.73 -19.84
N ASP A 43 14.43 14.86 -20.04
CA ASP A 43 15.01 16.18 -19.74
C ASP A 43 14.65 16.74 -18.37
N ILE A 44 13.64 16.19 -17.69
CA ILE A 44 13.39 16.54 -16.29
C ILE A 44 14.42 15.79 -15.46
N SER A 45 15.32 16.52 -14.81
CA SER A 45 16.25 16.00 -13.80
C SER A 45 15.75 16.35 -12.39
N ASP A 46 16.39 15.81 -11.36
CA ASP A 46 16.07 16.16 -9.97
C ASP A 46 16.24 17.67 -9.74
N ASP A 47 17.29 18.26 -10.31
CA ASP A 47 17.61 19.70 -10.18
C ASP A 47 16.57 20.60 -10.87
N LEU A 48 15.97 20.11 -11.95
CA LEU A 48 14.99 20.87 -12.72
C LEU A 48 13.55 20.66 -12.23
N LEU A 49 13.27 19.57 -11.52
CA LEU A 49 11.91 19.18 -11.13
C LEU A 49 11.20 20.30 -10.35
N GLU A 50 11.83 20.87 -9.33
CA GLU A 50 11.20 21.92 -8.52
C GLU A 50 10.85 23.14 -9.36
N THR A 51 11.75 23.55 -10.25
CA THR A 51 11.52 24.65 -11.19
C THR A 51 10.35 24.33 -12.12
N CYS A 52 10.31 23.13 -12.69
CA CYS A 52 9.21 22.68 -13.54
C CYS A 52 7.87 22.65 -12.79
N MET A 53 7.84 22.19 -11.53
CA MET A 53 6.64 22.18 -10.69
C MET A 53 6.15 23.59 -10.35
N ARG A 54 7.06 24.54 -10.09
CA ARG A 54 6.73 25.96 -9.90
C ARG A 54 6.13 26.57 -11.16
N LEU A 55 6.79 26.35 -12.30
CA LEU A 55 6.36 26.90 -13.59
C LEU A 55 5.01 26.34 -14.02
N CYS A 56 4.77 25.03 -13.89
CA CYS A 56 3.50 24.44 -14.32
C CYS A 56 2.32 24.97 -13.51
N LYS A 57 2.50 25.24 -12.21
CA LYS A 57 1.45 25.84 -11.38
C LYS A 57 1.28 27.33 -11.64
N ARG A 58 2.38 28.08 -11.78
CA ARG A 58 2.32 29.53 -12.05
C ARG A 58 1.63 29.87 -13.37
N PHE A 59 1.85 29.06 -14.40
CA PHE A 59 1.32 29.29 -15.75
C PHE A 59 0.19 28.34 -16.15
N ALA A 60 -0.34 27.56 -15.20
CA ALA A 60 -1.38 26.55 -15.45
C ALA A 60 -1.05 25.57 -16.60
N ALA A 61 0.25 25.28 -16.82
CA ALA A 61 0.72 24.43 -17.90
C ALA A 61 0.48 22.94 -17.56
N ARG A 62 -0.70 22.43 -17.90
CA ARG A 62 -1.16 21.08 -17.49
C ARG A 62 -0.29 19.97 -18.06
N GLY A 63 0.21 20.13 -19.30
CA GLY A 63 1.13 19.16 -19.90
C GLY A 63 2.42 19.00 -19.09
N LEU A 64 2.96 20.10 -18.56
CA LEU A 64 4.16 20.07 -17.72
C LEU A 64 3.87 19.44 -16.35
N GLU A 65 2.72 19.74 -15.75
CA GLU A 65 2.28 19.11 -14.50
C GLU A 65 2.17 17.58 -14.62
N MET A 66 1.60 17.09 -15.74
CA MET A 66 1.50 15.65 -16.01
C MET A 66 2.87 14.99 -16.16
N ARG A 67 3.84 15.67 -16.80
CA ARG A 67 5.21 15.16 -16.95
C ARG A 67 5.96 15.11 -15.62
N CYS A 68 5.86 16.15 -14.81
CA CYS A 68 6.40 16.17 -13.44
C CYS A 68 5.78 15.05 -12.59
N THR A 69 4.46 14.84 -12.71
CA THR A 69 3.75 13.74 -12.03
C THR A 69 4.34 12.38 -12.43
N LYS A 70 4.52 12.14 -13.73
CA LYS A 70 5.10 10.90 -14.24
C LYS A 70 6.54 10.70 -13.76
N PHE A 71 7.37 11.74 -13.84
CA PHE A 71 8.75 11.71 -13.35
C PHE A 71 8.84 11.33 -11.88
N ILE A 72 8.02 11.95 -11.01
CA ILE A 72 8.00 11.65 -9.58
C ILE A 72 7.59 10.20 -9.36
N LYS A 73 6.52 9.72 -10.00
CA LYS A 73 6.05 8.33 -9.85
C LYS A 73 7.12 7.32 -10.24
N GLU A 74 7.88 7.57 -11.31
CA GLU A 74 8.90 6.65 -11.81
C GLU A 74 10.18 6.66 -10.96
N ARG A 75 10.50 7.79 -10.30
CA ARG A 75 11.79 7.96 -9.63
C ARG A 75 11.73 7.98 -8.11
N VAL A 76 10.62 8.34 -7.49
CA VAL A 76 10.54 8.60 -6.03
C VAL A 76 11.01 7.41 -5.18
N GLU A 77 10.77 6.18 -5.64
CA GLU A 77 11.18 4.98 -4.90
C GLU A 77 12.70 4.82 -4.78
N SER A 78 13.47 5.38 -5.70
CA SER A 78 14.94 5.33 -5.67
C SER A 78 15.54 6.54 -4.92
N LYS A 79 14.71 7.42 -4.36
CA LYS A 79 15.15 8.64 -3.71
C LYS A 79 15.23 8.50 -2.19
N PRO A 80 16.05 9.34 -1.53
CA PRO A 80 16.02 9.46 -0.08
C PRO A 80 14.63 9.90 0.43
N PRO A 81 14.14 9.37 1.57
CA PRO A 81 12.82 9.71 2.10
C PRO A 81 12.60 11.19 2.39
N LEU A 82 13.63 11.94 2.82
CA LEU A 82 13.54 13.40 3.00
C LEU A 82 13.23 14.13 1.70
N MET A 83 13.78 13.68 0.57
CA MET A 83 13.47 14.30 -0.73
C MET A 83 12.04 13.99 -1.15
N ALA A 84 11.57 12.76 -0.92
CA ALA A 84 10.17 12.40 -1.12
C ALA A 84 9.22 13.23 -0.22
N LEU A 85 9.64 13.57 1.01
CA LEU A 85 8.90 14.44 1.91
C LEU A 85 8.80 15.87 1.36
N CYS A 86 9.88 16.41 0.82
CA CYS A 86 9.86 17.71 0.14
C CYS A 86 8.86 17.73 -1.04
N TRP A 87 8.88 16.68 -1.86
CA TRP A 87 7.94 16.55 -2.99
C TRP A 87 6.49 16.38 -2.52
N LEU A 88 6.26 15.63 -1.44
CA LEU A 88 4.95 15.45 -0.82
C LEU A 88 4.42 16.79 -0.25
N ASN A 89 5.24 17.53 0.49
CA ASN A 89 4.91 18.86 1.01
C ASN A 89 4.52 19.82 -0.13
N TRP A 90 5.32 19.85 -1.20
CA TRP A 90 5.02 20.64 -2.38
C TRP A 90 3.66 20.28 -2.98
N SER A 91 3.37 18.98 -3.06
CA SER A 91 2.12 18.48 -3.63
C SER A 91 0.88 18.95 -2.84
N PHE A 92 0.99 19.08 -1.52
CA PHE A 92 -0.08 19.65 -0.70
C PHE A 92 -0.20 21.16 -0.86
N LYS A 93 0.91 21.90 -0.75
CA LYS A 93 0.92 23.38 -0.84
C LYS A 93 0.35 23.91 -2.14
N HIS A 94 0.54 23.18 -3.23
CA HIS A 94 0.16 23.63 -4.57
C HIS A 94 -0.92 22.78 -5.24
N HIS A 95 -1.63 21.94 -4.46
CA HIS A 95 -2.69 21.06 -4.97
C HIS A 95 -2.26 20.31 -6.24
N PHE A 96 -1.09 19.68 -6.17
CA PHE A 96 -0.57 18.85 -7.25
C PHE A 96 -1.37 17.54 -7.34
N HIS A 97 -1.30 16.87 -8.49
CA HIS A 97 -2.10 15.67 -8.73
C HIS A 97 -1.98 14.63 -7.60
N ARG A 98 -3.11 14.09 -7.12
CA ARG A 98 -3.19 13.15 -5.99
C ARG A 98 -2.28 11.93 -6.13
N SER A 99 -2.07 11.46 -7.35
CA SER A 99 -1.16 10.32 -7.60
C SER A 99 0.30 10.60 -7.20
N VAL A 100 0.73 11.86 -7.10
CA VAL A 100 2.05 12.22 -6.56
C VAL A 100 2.08 11.98 -5.06
N GLN A 101 1.02 12.37 -4.35
CA GLN A 101 0.89 12.13 -2.91
C GLN A 101 0.97 10.63 -2.63
N GLU A 102 0.18 9.83 -3.34
CA GLU A 102 0.13 8.37 -3.22
C GLU A 102 1.47 7.70 -3.53
N ALA A 103 2.24 8.22 -4.49
CA ALA A 103 3.56 7.69 -4.82
C ALA A 103 4.63 8.05 -3.77
N CYS A 104 4.57 9.26 -3.20
CA CYS A 104 5.55 9.71 -2.22
C CYS A 104 5.31 9.09 -0.83
N LEU A 105 4.05 8.90 -0.42
CA LEU A 105 3.69 8.44 0.93
C LEU A 105 4.45 7.19 1.40
N PRO A 106 4.53 6.08 0.63
CA PRO A 106 5.26 4.88 1.04
C PRO A 106 6.78 5.07 1.16
N VAL A 107 7.34 6.08 0.49
CA VAL A 107 8.78 6.41 0.58
C VAL A 107 9.02 7.30 1.79
N VAL A 108 8.16 8.28 2.05
CA VAL A 108 8.20 9.13 3.25
C VAL A 108 8.02 8.30 4.51
N ALA A 109 7.17 7.27 4.45
CA ALA A 109 6.96 6.32 5.54
C ALA A 109 8.21 5.54 5.96
N ARG A 110 9.32 5.64 5.24
CA ARG A 110 10.59 5.06 5.67
C ARG A 110 11.36 5.91 6.66
N LEU A 111 11.09 7.22 6.74
CA LEU A 111 11.73 8.09 7.72
C LEU A 111 11.57 7.52 9.13
N SER A 112 12.55 7.72 10.00
CA SER A 112 12.41 7.38 11.40
C SER A 112 11.27 8.20 12.03
N LEU A 113 10.69 7.72 13.14
CA LEU A 113 9.64 8.45 13.84
C LEU A 113 10.13 9.83 14.32
N LEU A 114 11.39 9.90 14.77
CA LEU A 114 12.00 11.14 15.20
C LEU A 114 12.17 12.15 14.05
N GLU A 115 12.57 11.69 12.86
CA GLU A 115 12.67 12.57 11.68
C GLU A 115 11.30 12.99 11.14
N LEU A 116 10.27 12.12 11.24
CA LEU A 116 8.89 12.48 10.91
C LEU A 116 8.36 13.57 11.85
N GLU A 117 8.54 13.42 13.17
CA GLU A 117 8.08 14.41 14.16
C GLU A 117 8.80 15.76 13.97
N LYS A 118 10.12 15.72 13.77
CA LYS A 118 10.94 16.92 13.48
C LYS A 118 10.47 17.72 12.27
N HIS A 119 9.90 17.04 11.27
CA HIS A 119 9.41 17.65 10.03
C HIS A 119 7.88 17.66 9.93
N ARG A 120 7.15 17.47 11.03
CA ARG A 120 5.68 17.40 11.07
C ARG A 120 5.01 18.59 10.38
N GLN A 121 5.56 19.80 10.52
CA GLN A 121 5.07 21.02 9.88
C GLN A 121 5.06 21.00 8.34
N MET A 122 5.75 20.03 7.71
CA MET A 122 5.73 19.85 6.25
C MET A 122 4.52 19.06 5.75
N LEU A 123 3.69 18.54 6.66
CA LEU A 123 2.57 17.67 6.34
C LEU A 123 1.27 18.19 6.98
N PRO A 124 0.12 17.98 6.33
CA PRO A 124 -1.17 18.08 7.00
C PRO A 124 -1.27 17.06 8.15
N GLU A 125 -1.90 17.45 9.25
CA GLU A 125 -2.03 16.60 10.44
C GLU A 125 -2.68 15.24 10.14
N ALA A 126 -3.71 15.21 9.29
CA ALA A 126 -4.37 13.98 8.87
C ALA A 126 -3.40 13.02 8.15
N VAL A 127 -2.52 13.57 7.31
CA VAL A 127 -1.53 12.78 6.55
C VAL A 127 -0.43 12.27 7.47
N PHE A 128 -0.02 13.08 8.44
CA PHE A 128 0.92 12.67 9.47
C PHE A 128 0.35 11.51 10.29
N ALA A 129 -0.91 11.60 10.71
CA ALA A 129 -1.60 10.51 11.41
C ALA A 129 -1.69 9.24 10.55
N ASP A 130 -1.97 9.36 9.24
CA ASP A 130 -1.98 8.23 8.31
C ASP A 130 -0.60 7.57 8.16
N LEU A 131 0.49 8.35 8.12
CA LEU A 131 1.86 7.83 8.11
C LEU A 131 2.18 7.03 9.38
N LEU A 132 1.80 7.56 10.55
CA LEU A 132 1.99 6.87 11.83
C LEU A 132 1.17 5.57 11.87
N ALA A 133 -0.09 5.62 11.47
CA ALA A 133 -0.97 4.44 11.42
C ALA A 133 -0.42 3.37 10.48
N MET A 134 0.07 3.77 9.29
CA MET A 134 0.71 2.87 8.34
C MET A 134 1.98 2.22 8.93
N LYS A 135 2.87 3.01 9.56
CA LYS A 135 4.05 2.47 10.23
C LYS A 135 3.70 1.47 11.32
N LEU A 136 2.72 1.81 12.16
CA LEU A 136 2.25 0.96 13.24
C LEU A 136 1.70 -0.38 12.72
N ARG A 137 0.89 -0.35 11.65
CA ARG A 137 0.38 -1.58 11.01
C ARG A 137 1.52 -2.45 10.48
N THR A 138 2.50 -1.86 9.81
CA THR A 138 3.66 -2.60 9.27
C THR A 138 4.49 -3.20 10.40
N ALA A 139 4.82 -2.43 11.44
CA ALA A 139 5.57 -2.91 12.58
C ALA A 139 4.83 -4.04 13.30
N TYR A 140 3.52 -3.89 13.54
CA TYR A 140 2.70 -4.94 14.16
C TYR A 140 2.71 -6.24 13.35
N GLN A 141 2.52 -6.15 12.02
CA GLN A 141 2.55 -7.32 11.14
C GLN A 141 3.90 -8.04 11.19
N GLN A 142 5.00 -7.28 11.17
CA GLN A 142 6.36 -7.83 11.24
C GLN A 142 6.61 -8.51 12.60
N THR A 143 6.30 -7.83 13.70
CA THR A 143 6.46 -8.37 15.06
C THR A 143 5.60 -9.62 15.28
N SER A 144 4.35 -9.62 14.81
CA SER A 144 3.46 -10.79 14.88
C SER A 144 4.04 -11.99 14.13
N THR A 145 4.67 -11.77 12.98
CA THR A 145 5.33 -12.82 12.19
C THR A 145 6.55 -13.38 12.92
N VAL A 146 7.36 -12.51 13.52
CA VAL A 146 8.51 -12.90 14.34
C VAL A 146 8.04 -13.74 15.53
N PHE A 147 7.01 -13.28 16.25
CA PHE A 147 6.43 -14.03 17.37
C PHE A 147 5.88 -15.40 16.95
N HIS A 148 5.11 -15.46 15.86
CA HIS A 148 4.59 -16.73 15.33
C HIS A 148 5.71 -17.69 14.93
N THR A 149 6.80 -17.18 14.35
CA THR A 149 7.93 -17.99 13.91
C THR A 149 8.70 -18.54 15.11
N ILE A 150 9.05 -17.69 16.07
CA ILE A 150 9.69 -18.09 17.34
C ILE A 150 8.82 -19.15 18.00
N HIS A 151 7.54 -18.86 18.26
CA HIS A 151 6.64 -19.78 18.93
C HIS A 151 6.45 -21.11 18.19
N ARG A 152 6.36 -21.11 16.86
CA ARG A 152 6.23 -22.33 16.05
C ARG A 152 7.47 -23.21 16.11
N MET A 153 8.65 -22.62 16.20
CA MET A 153 9.90 -23.35 16.28
C MET A 153 10.16 -23.90 17.68
N ASP A 154 9.61 -23.23 18.70
CA ASP A 154 10.15 -23.40 20.04
C ASP A 154 9.41 -24.44 20.91
N HIS A 155 8.10 -24.41 21.10
CA HIS A 155 7.47 -25.34 22.07
C HIS A 155 7.02 -26.67 21.46
N PHE A 156 7.94 -27.63 21.28
CA PHE A 156 7.59 -28.98 20.84
C PHE A 156 7.59 -30.00 21.98
N ARG A 157 6.74 -31.03 21.86
CA ARG A 157 6.57 -32.08 22.87
C ARG A 157 6.86 -33.43 22.24
N VAL A 158 7.62 -34.25 22.94
CA VAL A 158 8.03 -35.58 22.51
C VAL A 158 7.69 -36.58 23.61
N ASP A 159 7.10 -37.71 23.22
CA ASP A 159 6.76 -38.78 24.15
C ASP A 159 7.95 -39.74 24.28
N MET A 160 8.48 -39.86 25.49
CA MET A 160 9.65 -40.68 25.81
C MET A 160 9.29 -41.75 26.84
N ALA A 161 10.06 -42.84 26.94
CA ALA A 161 9.82 -43.86 27.96
C ALA A 161 10.03 -43.33 29.39
N GLN A 162 10.95 -42.37 29.54
CA GLN A 162 11.36 -41.79 30.82
C GLN A 162 11.66 -40.31 30.65
N CYS A 163 11.38 -39.51 31.70
CA CYS A 163 11.78 -38.11 31.71
C CYS A 163 13.31 -38.05 31.81
N PRO A 164 14.00 -37.42 30.85
CA PRO A 164 15.46 -37.32 30.88
C PRO A 164 15.97 -36.48 32.07
N ARG A 165 15.10 -35.69 32.69
CA ARG A 165 15.46 -34.76 33.76
C ARG A 165 15.26 -35.28 35.18
N CYS A 166 14.20 -36.03 35.44
CA CYS A 166 13.89 -36.53 36.78
C CYS A 166 13.73 -38.04 36.85
N GLY A 167 13.99 -38.75 35.76
CA GLY A 167 13.87 -40.20 35.70
C GLY A 167 12.43 -40.72 35.85
N ARG A 168 11.43 -39.84 35.88
CA ARG A 168 10.02 -40.23 36.03
C ARG A 168 9.58 -41.06 34.83
N GLN A 169 9.10 -42.27 35.10
CA GLN A 169 8.38 -43.12 34.16
C GLN A 169 6.91 -43.18 34.57
N ARG A 170 6.01 -43.47 33.62
CA ARG A 170 4.61 -43.78 33.91
C ARG A 170 4.49 -45.31 33.97
N GLU A 171 3.86 -45.84 35.02
CA GLU A 171 3.78 -47.28 35.31
C GLU A 171 3.23 -48.13 34.15
N GLN A 172 2.48 -47.53 33.20
CA GLN A 172 1.98 -48.20 32.00
C GLN A 172 2.05 -47.33 30.73
N GLY A 173 3.07 -46.46 30.56
CA GLY A 173 3.17 -45.70 29.30
C GLY A 173 4.27 -44.65 29.18
N ARG A 174 4.41 -44.09 27.97
CA ARG A 174 5.36 -43.01 27.64
C ARG A 174 4.98 -41.73 28.38
N ILE A 175 5.99 -41.01 28.88
CA ILE A 175 5.86 -39.69 29.49
C ILE A 175 6.03 -38.60 28.44
N ARG A 176 5.12 -37.63 28.44
CA ARG A 176 5.21 -36.46 27.58
C ARG A 176 6.25 -35.50 28.13
N VAL A 177 7.28 -35.27 27.34
CA VAL A 177 8.39 -34.39 27.67
C VAL A 177 8.24 -33.16 26.80
N GLN A 178 8.22 -31.98 27.41
CA GLN A 178 8.20 -30.73 26.68
C GLN A 178 9.64 -30.26 26.52
N ALA A 179 9.97 -29.89 25.29
CA ALA A 179 11.09 -29.00 25.04
C ALA A 179 10.54 -27.58 25.23
N SER A 180 11.02 -26.91 26.27
CA SER A 180 10.85 -25.48 26.45
C SER A 180 12.17 -24.83 26.04
N PRO A 181 12.33 -24.39 24.79
CA PRO A 181 13.54 -23.70 24.36
C PRO A 181 13.61 -22.29 24.90
N CYS A 182 12.48 -21.67 25.30
CA CYS A 182 12.52 -20.48 26.16
C CYS A 182 13.31 -20.74 27.45
N HIS A 183 13.42 -22.00 27.91
CA HIS A 183 14.18 -22.39 29.10
C HIS A 183 15.38 -23.30 28.80
N LYS A 184 15.59 -23.71 27.54
CA LYS A 184 16.50 -24.80 27.13
C LYS A 184 16.32 -26.08 27.95
N LEU A 185 15.10 -26.31 28.44
CA LEU A 185 14.80 -27.44 29.30
C LEU A 185 13.95 -28.44 28.56
N ILE A 186 14.39 -29.68 28.65
CA ILE A 186 13.62 -30.83 28.23
C ILE A 186 13.21 -31.54 29.50
N GLY A 187 11.92 -31.48 29.81
CA GLY A 187 11.41 -31.98 31.08
C GLY A 187 9.98 -32.43 30.97
N CYS A 188 9.60 -33.37 31.83
CA CYS A 188 8.18 -33.62 32.03
C CYS A 188 7.53 -32.39 32.66
N GLU A 189 6.20 -32.35 32.62
CA GLU A 189 5.38 -31.25 33.12
C GLU A 189 5.73 -30.80 34.56
N ARG A 190 6.16 -31.73 35.43
CA ARG A 190 6.59 -31.42 36.80
C ARG A 190 7.95 -30.71 36.86
N CYS A 191 8.84 -31.05 35.95
CA CYS A 191 10.18 -30.49 35.85
C CYS A 191 10.22 -29.11 35.21
N LEU A 192 9.17 -28.73 34.49
CA LEU A 192 9.04 -27.45 33.79
C LEU A 192 7.99 -26.54 34.45
N ARG A 193 7.44 -26.95 35.61
CA ARG A 193 6.34 -26.25 36.27
C ARG A 193 6.67 -24.78 36.61
N GLU A 194 7.93 -24.51 36.96
CA GLU A 194 8.47 -23.18 37.31
C GLU A 194 9.21 -22.52 36.13
N TYR A 195 9.26 -23.18 34.97
CA TYR A 195 10.09 -22.78 33.83
C TYR A 195 9.18 -22.46 32.62
N GLN A 196 8.44 -21.36 32.76
CA GLN A 196 7.47 -20.86 31.79
C GLN A 196 8.09 -19.77 30.92
N CYS A 197 7.88 -19.80 29.59
CA CYS A 197 8.56 -18.94 28.61
C CYS A 197 8.71 -17.46 29.06
N GLU A 198 9.90 -16.87 28.92
CA GLU A 198 10.23 -15.48 29.31
C GLU A 198 9.57 -14.39 28.45
N LEU A 199 8.85 -14.77 27.38
CA LEU A 199 7.79 -13.92 26.79
C LEU A 199 6.52 -13.86 27.66
N GLY A 200 6.55 -14.51 28.82
CA GLY A 200 5.56 -14.50 29.89
C GLY A 200 6.13 -14.02 31.22
N ASP A 201 7.35 -13.44 31.26
CA ASP A 201 7.93 -12.79 32.45
C ASP A 201 8.25 -11.32 32.12
N GLU A 202 7.63 -10.39 32.85
CA GLU A 202 7.47 -8.98 32.42
C GLU A 202 8.78 -8.17 32.37
N ASP A 203 9.78 -8.53 33.18
CA ASP A 203 11.04 -7.77 33.28
C ASP A 203 12.06 -8.08 32.16
N ALA A 204 12.06 -9.30 31.62
CA ALA A 204 12.95 -9.71 30.52
C ALA A 204 12.49 -9.13 29.18
N ALA A 205 11.19 -8.91 29.01
CA ALA A 205 10.60 -8.32 27.81
C ALA A 205 11.10 -6.88 27.54
N ILE A 206 11.49 -6.14 28.59
CA ILE A 206 11.97 -4.75 28.49
C ILE A 206 13.35 -4.66 27.81
N GLN A 207 14.15 -5.73 27.80
CA GLN A 207 15.50 -5.75 27.23
C GLN A 207 15.57 -6.30 25.80
N MET A 208 14.46 -6.79 25.25
CA MET A 208 14.45 -7.42 23.93
C MET A 208 14.25 -6.38 22.82
N GLN A 209 15.29 -6.17 22.00
CA GLN A 209 15.20 -5.34 20.80
C GLN A 209 14.77 -6.19 19.61
N ALA A 210 13.62 -5.86 19.01
CA ALA A 210 13.19 -6.50 17.78
C ALA A 210 13.98 -5.93 16.59
N PHE A 211 14.26 -6.79 15.60
CA PHE A 211 14.94 -6.41 14.37
C PHE A 211 14.15 -6.91 13.15
N TRP A 212 14.28 -6.17 12.06
CA TRP A 212 13.83 -6.58 10.74
C TRP A 212 15.03 -6.94 9.86
N GLN A 213 15.00 -8.13 9.27
CA GLN A 213 16.08 -8.64 8.42
C GLN A 213 15.69 -8.53 6.94
N CYS A 214 16.62 -8.05 6.12
CA CYS A 214 16.55 -8.13 4.66
C CYS A 214 17.94 -8.35 4.07
N GLU A 215 18.02 -8.44 2.73
CA GLU A 215 19.28 -8.61 2.00
C GLU A 215 20.27 -7.45 2.22
N HIS A 216 19.79 -6.26 2.59
CA HIS A 216 20.65 -5.10 2.85
C HIS A 216 21.18 -5.04 4.30
N GLY A 217 20.64 -5.84 5.21
CA GLY A 217 21.09 -5.87 6.61
C GLY A 217 20.00 -6.16 7.64
N LEU A 218 20.38 -5.99 8.90
CA LEU A 218 19.53 -6.16 10.07
C LEU A 218 19.23 -4.80 10.70
N TRP A 219 17.95 -4.44 10.78
CA TRP A 219 17.49 -3.10 11.14
C TRP A 219 16.72 -3.13 12.45
N PRO A 220 17.14 -2.42 13.51
CA PRO A 220 16.41 -2.41 14.77
C PRO A 220 15.09 -1.64 14.63
N PHE A 221 14.00 -2.19 15.19
CA PHE A 221 12.76 -1.45 15.38
C PHE A 221 12.95 -0.38 16.46
N SER A 222 13.27 0.84 16.05
CA SER A 222 13.43 1.96 16.97
C SER A 222 12.83 3.24 16.39
N GLU A 223 12.54 4.20 17.25
CA GLU A 223 12.07 5.53 16.83
C GLU A 223 13.11 6.30 15.99
N LYS A 224 14.39 5.91 16.05
CA LYS A 224 15.52 6.60 15.40
C LYS A 224 15.98 5.91 14.12
N THR A 225 15.60 4.66 13.90
CA THR A 225 16.02 3.88 12.73
C THR A 225 15.21 4.31 11.51
N GLU A 226 15.87 4.62 10.39
CA GLU A 226 15.20 4.71 9.09
C GLU A 226 14.91 3.31 8.56
N ASP A 227 13.70 3.09 8.06
CA ASP A 227 13.33 1.81 7.49
C ASP A 227 13.98 1.61 6.12
N CYS A 228 14.47 0.40 5.89
CA CYS A 228 15.08 0.02 4.63
C CYS A 228 14.10 0.11 3.45
N ARG A 229 14.64 0.32 2.25
CA ARG A 229 13.88 0.39 0.99
C ARG A 229 12.97 -0.82 0.74
N CYS A 230 13.33 -2.03 1.19
CA CYS A 230 12.47 -3.20 0.95
C CYS A 230 11.13 -3.12 1.71
N GLN A 231 11.03 -2.28 2.75
CA GLN A 231 9.77 -2.11 3.49
C GLN A 231 8.75 -1.24 2.73
N THR A 232 9.14 -0.53 1.67
CA THR A 232 8.22 0.29 0.85
C THR A 232 7.03 -0.51 0.29
N ILE A 233 7.23 -1.78 -0.04
CA ILE A 233 6.15 -2.66 -0.53
C ILE A 233 5.11 -2.94 0.57
N LEU A 234 5.56 -3.08 1.82
CA LEU A 234 4.68 -3.30 2.97
C LEU A 234 3.81 -2.05 3.21
N TYR A 235 4.40 -0.86 3.15
CA TYR A 235 3.69 0.41 3.26
C TYR A 235 2.64 0.60 2.16
N LYS A 236 2.96 0.24 0.91
CA LYS A 236 1.97 0.26 -0.19
C LYS A 236 0.79 -0.68 0.04
N THR A 237 1.06 -1.84 0.62
CA THR A 237 0.00 -2.83 0.92
C THR A 237 -0.91 -2.32 2.04
N ASN A 238 -0.31 -1.73 3.08
CA ASN A 238 -1.03 -1.28 4.28
C ASN A 238 -1.75 0.07 4.10
N THR A 239 -1.45 0.82 3.04
CA THR A 239 -2.23 1.99 2.59
C THR A 239 -3.47 1.57 1.80
N GLY A 240 -3.36 0.56 0.92
CA GLY A 240 -4.49 0.04 0.16
C GLY A 240 -5.60 -0.60 1.02
N GLN A 241 -5.24 -1.14 2.19
CA GLN A 241 -6.18 -1.73 3.14
C GLN A 241 -7.08 -0.70 3.86
N GLN A 242 -6.75 0.60 3.85
CA GLN A 242 -7.67 1.63 4.39
C GLN A 242 -8.96 1.78 3.58
N ASN A 243 -9.00 1.30 2.33
CA ASN A 243 -10.23 1.27 1.52
C ASN A 243 -11.07 0.00 1.71
N GLN A 244 -10.66 -0.92 2.58
CA GLN A 244 -11.46 -2.07 2.99
C GLN A 244 -11.50 -2.11 4.52
N SER A 245 -12.44 -1.37 5.09
CA SER A 245 -12.87 -1.59 6.47
C SER A 245 -13.26 -3.06 6.67
N PRO A 246 -12.82 -3.71 7.77
CA PRO A 246 -13.29 -5.03 8.13
C PRO A 246 -14.64 -4.88 8.85
N LEU A 247 -15.73 -4.94 8.10
CA LEU A 247 -17.02 -5.33 8.64
C LEU A 247 -17.54 -6.52 7.85
N GLU A 248 -18.19 -7.44 8.57
CA GLU A 248 -18.83 -8.68 8.11
C GLU A 248 -17.94 -9.93 8.09
N THR A 249 -17.66 -10.44 9.30
CA THR A 249 -17.73 -11.89 9.51
C THR A 249 -19.08 -12.21 10.17
N THR A 250 -19.68 -13.34 9.76
CA THR A 250 -21.03 -13.86 10.04
C THR A 250 -22.10 -13.23 9.13
N THR A 251 -22.77 -13.92 8.21
CA THR A 251 -23.30 -15.30 8.23
C THR A 251 -23.66 -15.66 6.78
N ASN A 252 -23.19 -16.79 6.23
CA ASN A 252 -23.89 -17.55 5.16
C ASN A 252 -23.13 -18.83 4.80
N LYS A 253 -23.07 -19.75 5.77
CA LYS A 253 -22.99 -21.19 5.47
C LYS A 253 -24.37 -21.78 5.74
N GLN A 254 -25.31 -21.60 4.82
CA GLN A 254 -26.51 -22.43 4.66
C GLN A 254 -27.33 -21.91 3.46
N GLN A 255 -26.97 -22.35 2.25
CA GLN A 255 -27.88 -22.58 1.12
C GLN A 255 -27.08 -23.12 -0.07
N LYS A 256 -26.54 -24.32 0.11
CA LYS A 256 -26.18 -25.21 -0.98
C LYS A 256 -26.69 -26.59 -0.59
N ASN A 257 -27.95 -26.85 -0.93
CA ASN A 257 -28.52 -28.17 -1.25
C ASN A 257 -30.04 -28.04 -1.42
N LYS A 258 -30.56 -28.65 -2.49
CA LYS A 258 -31.90 -28.53 -3.13
C LYS A 258 -31.91 -27.47 -4.25
N SER A 259 -32.01 -27.78 -5.55
CA SER A 259 -32.39 -29.03 -6.23
C SER A 259 -31.90 -28.96 -7.69
N GLN A 260 -31.28 -30.03 -8.19
CA GLN A 260 -31.30 -30.40 -9.61
C GLN A 260 -32.33 -31.52 -9.80
N GLN A 261 -32.84 -31.64 -11.04
CA GLN A 261 -33.81 -32.62 -11.58
C GLN A 261 -35.27 -32.23 -11.32
N GLN A 262 -36.14 -32.02 -12.31
CA GLN A 262 -36.43 -32.85 -13.49
C GLN A 262 -37.25 -32.06 -14.57
N GLN A 263 -37.00 -32.33 -15.85
CA GLN A 263 -37.96 -32.19 -16.98
C GLN A 263 -38.85 -33.45 -17.04
N PRO A 264 -40.06 -33.48 -17.67
CA PRO A 264 -40.18 -33.45 -19.14
C PRO A 264 -41.50 -32.94 -19.79
N SER A 265 -41.43 -32.72 -21.13
CA SER A 265 -42.47 -32.87 -22.22
C SER A 265 -43.76 -32.03 -22.16
N SER A 266 -44.37 -31.48 -23.23
CA SER A 266 -44.30 -31.66 -24.70
C SER A 266 -45.19 -30.62 -25.43
N SER A 267 -44.85 -30.31 -26.70
CA SER A 267 -45.70 -29.89 -27.87
C SER A 267 -46.65 -28.67 -27.72
N THR A 268 -46.66 -27.66 -28.59
CA THR A 268 -47.13 -27.71 -30.00
C THR A 268 -46.83 -26.36 -30.71
N PHE A 269 -46.45 -26.39 -32.00
CA PHE A 269 -46.29 -25.26 -32.97
C PHE A 269 -47.67 -24.69 -33.43
N PRO A 270 -47.77 -23.74 -34.40
CA PRO A 270 -47.11 -22.44 -34.64
C PRO A 270 -48.14 -21.30 -34.94
N ASN A 271 -47.65 -20.13 -35.37
CA ASN A 271 -48.09 -19.31 -36.53
C ASN A 271 -48.52 -17.83 -36.36
N LEU A 272 -47.96 -17.03 -37.29
CA LEU A 272 -48.50 -15.85 -38.02
C LEU A 272 -48.73 -14.55 -37.23
N SER A 273 -47.97 -13.47 -37.46
CA SER A 273 -47.95 -12.54 -38.61
C SER A 273 -48.88 -11.32 -38.44
N ASN A 274 -48.36 -10.19 -38.94
CA ASN A 274 -49.03 -8.96 -39.42
C ASN A 274 -49.12 -7.73 -38.50
N THR A 275 -48.22 -6.78 -38.79
CA THR A 275 -48.49 -5.42 -39.32
C THR A 275 -49.85 -4.75 -39.03
N TYR A 276 -49.81 -3.50 -38.55
CA TYR A 276 -50.39 -2.25 -39.12
C TYR A 276 -50.23 -1.15 -38.03
N ASN A 277 -49.38 -0.12 -38.17
CA ASN A 277 -49.49 1.12 -38.94
C ASN A 277 -50.69 2.04 -38.60
N GLN A 278 -50.36 3.27 -38.20
CA GLN A 278 -51.03 4.58 -38.35
C GLN A 278 -51.22 5.33 -37.01
N GLN A 279 -50.50 6.43 -36.74
CA GLN A 279 -50.58 7.80 -37.29
C GLN A 279 -51.79 8.62 -36.82
N GLN A 280 -51.50 9.92 -36.61
CA GLN A 280 -52.39 11.08 -36.50
C GLN A 280 -53.06 11.28 -35.13
N ASN A 281 -53.22 12.47 -34.56
CA ASN A 281 -53.10 13.90 -34.94
C ASN A 281 -52.90 14.65 -33.58
N LYS A 282 -52.36 15.85 -33.41
CA LYS A 282 -52.44 17.09 -34.18
C LYS A 282 -51.45 18.08 -33.56
#